data_AF-A0A6B0SDE4-F1
#
_entry.id   AF-A0A6B0SDE4-F1
#
_cell.length_a   1.000
_cell.length_b   1.000
_cell.length_c   1.000
_cell.angle_alpha   90.00
_cell.angle_beta   90.00
_cell.angle_gamma   90.00
#
_symmetry.space_group_name_H-M   'P 1'
#
loop_
_entity.id
_entity.type
_entity.pdbx_description
1 polymer ?
#
loop_
_entity_poly.entity_id
_entity_poly.type
_entity_poly.pdbx_seq_one_letter_code
_entity_poly.pdbx_strand_id
1 'polypeptide(L)'
;MDPDVITGYNIQNFDLPYLISRAQTLKVPGFPLLGRVIGLRSNIRESSFQSRQTGRRDSKVVSMVGRVQMDMLQVRLGREGPPSRGHFPRAAAQPARLLQVLLREYKLRSYTLNAVSFHFLGEQKEDVQHSIITDLQNGNDQTRRRLAVYCLKDAFLPLRLLERLMVLVNAMEMARVTGVPLSYLLSRGQQVKVVSQLLRQAMRQGLLMPVVKTEGGEDYTGATVIEPLKG
;
A
#
# COMPACT_ATOMS: atom_id res chain seq x y z
N MET A 1 -16.09 1.69 -18.98
CA MET A 1 -14.78 1.01 -18.80
C MET A 1 -14.91 0.09 -17.59
N ASP A 2 -14.51 -1.18 -17.67
CA ASP A 2 -14.56 -2.15 -16.56
C ASP A 2 -13.14 -2.54 -16.10
N PRO A 3 -12.48 -1.77 -15.21
CA PRO A 3 -11.09 -2.03 -14.83
C PRO A 3 -10.95 -3.20 -13.84
N ASP A 4 -9.94 -4.05 -14.05
CA ASP A 4 -9.59 -5.13 -13.11
C ASP A 4 -8.87 -4.63 -11.85
N VAL A 5 -7.94 -3.70 -12.05
CA VAL A 5 -7.10 -3.12 -10.98
C VAL A 5 -7.33 -1.62 -10.90
N ILE A 6 -7.58 -1.13 -9.69
CA ILE A 6 -7.65 0.28 -9.38
C ILE A 6 -6.40 0.64 -8.60
N THR A 7 -5.60 1.55 -9.14
CA THR A 7 -4.38 2.06 -8.50
C THR A 7 -4.44 3.57 -8.33
N GLY A 8 -3.53 4.11 -7.54
CA GLY A 8 -3.42 5.52 -7.22
C GLY A 8 -2.54 5.74 -6.01
N TYR A 9 -2.57 6.96 -5.47
CA TYR A 9 -1.76 7.36 -4.33
C TYR A 9 -2.67 7.94 -3.24
N ASN A 10 -2.81 7.22 -2.11
CA ASN A 10 -3.71 7.53 -1.00
C ASN A 10 -5.22 7.32 -1.26
N ILE A 11 -5.57 6.55 -2.29
CA ILE A 11 -6.96 6.34 -2.69
C ILE A 11 -7.82 5.71 -1.59
N GLN A 12 -7.22 4.87 -0.74
CA GLN A 12 -7.94 4.16 0.31
C GLN A 12 -8.33 5.06 1.49
N ASN A 13 -7.45 5.99 1.87
CA ASN A 13 -7.66 6.82 3.06
C ASN A 13 -8.23 8.21 2.73
N PHE A 14 -8.14 8.65 1.47
CA PHE A 14 -8.60 9.98 1.05
C PHE A 14 -9.66 9.90 -0.06
N ASP A 15 -9.29 9.52 -1.29
CA ASP A 15 -10.15 9.71 -2.46
C ASP A 15 -11.48 8.94 -2.38
N LEU A 16 -11.44 7.62 -2.19
CA LEU A 16 -12.66 6.80 -2.21
C LEU A 16 -13.60 7.12 -1.04
N PRO A 17 -13.13 7.24 0.23
CA PRO A 17 -14.00 7.66 1.31
C PRO A 17 -14.58 9.05 1.10
N TYR A 18 -13.81 10.01 0.57
CA TYR A 18 -14.28 11.36 0.30
C TYR A 18 -15.39 11.37 -0.75
N LEU A 19 -15.19 10.65 -1.86
CA LEU A 19 -16.17 10.53 -2.94
C LEU A 19 -17.48 9.91 -2.46
N ILE A 20 -17.41 8.82 -1.69
CA ILE A 20 -18.60 8.15 -1.15
C ILE A 20 -19.36 9.09 -0.19
N SER A 21 -18.67 9.72 0.76
CA SER A 21 -19.28 10.66 1.70
C SER A 21 -19.91 11.85 0.95
N ARG A 22 -19.23 12.39 -0.06
CA ARG A 22 -19.73 13.51 -0.86
C ARG A 22 -20.99 13.14 -1.65
N ALA A 23 -21.02 11.95 -2.26
CA ALA A 23 -22.18 11.46 -2.99
C ALA A 23 -23.39 11.24 -2.06
N GLN A 24 -23.15 10.78 -0.83
CA GLN A 24 -24.20 10.68 0.19
C GLN A 24 -24.75 12.06 0.58
N THR A 25 -23.89 13.06 0.81
CA THR A 25 -24.32 14.43 1.09
C THR A 25 -25.15 15.03 -0.04
N LEU A 26 -24.75 14.78 -1.30
CA LEU A 26 -25.46 15.23 -2.50
C LEU A 26 -26.67 14.36 -2.85
N LYS A 27 -26.97 13.32 -2.05
CA LYS A 27 -28.09 12.37 -2.26
C LYS A 27 -28.08 11.74 -3.65
N VAL A 28 -26.91 11.30 -4.14
CA VAL A 28 -26.76 10.59 -5.41
C VAL A 28 -26.79 9.07 -5.16
N PRO A 29 -27.95 8.40 -5.31
CA PRO A 29 -28.13 7.02 -4.86
C PRO A 29 -27.37 5.98 -5.68
N GLY A 30 -27.01 6.31 -6.93
CA GLY A 30 -26.32 5.41 -7.86
C GLY A 30 -24.81 5.37 -7.72
N PHE A 31 -24.19 6.33 -7.02
CA PHE A 31 -22.73 6.42 -6.92
C PHE A 31 -22.05 5.24 -6.19
N PRO A 32 -22.54 4.73 -5.04
CA PRO A 32 -21.83 3.72 -4.27
C PRO A 32 -21.91 2.30 -4.89
N LEU A 33 -22.19 2.15 -6.18
CA LEU A 33 -22.22 0.87 -6.89
C LEU A 33 -20.92 0.67 -7.70
N LEU A 34 -19.78 0.63 -7.01
CA LEU A 34 -18.45 0.63 -7.64
C LEU A 34 -17.91 -0.79 -7.95
N GLY A 35 -18.54 -1.83 -7.40
CA GLY A 35 -18.15 -3.23 -7.63
C GLY A 35 -18.54 -3.77 -9.00
N ARG A 36 -18.21 -5.04 -9.27
CA ARG A 36 -18.70 -5.78 -10.43
C ARG A 36 -20.08 -6.43 -10.20
N VAL A 37 -20.41 -6.71 -8.94
CA VAL A 37 -21.71 -7.30 -8.58
C VAL A 37 -22.79 -6.23 -8.64
N ILE A 38 -23.75 -6.43 -9.54
CA ILE A 38 -24.87 -5.51 -9.75
C ILE A 38 -25.74 -5.48 -8.48
N GLY A 39 -26.15 -4.29 -8.05
CA GLY A 39 -26.99 -4.08 -6.87
C GLY A 39 -26.25 -4.11 -5.53
N LEU A 40 -24.95 -4.42 -5.51
CA LEU A 40 -24.16 -4.43 -4.28
C LEU A 40 -23.50 -3.07 -4.01
N ARG A 41 -23.84 -2.46 -2.88
CA ARG A 41 -23.26 -1.17 -2.46
C ARG A 41 -21.87 -1.33 -1.83
N SER A 42 -20.99 -0.40 -2.16
CA SER A 42 -19.66 -0.22 -1.57
C SER A 42 -19.77 0.51 -0.24
N ASN A 43 -19.27 -0.13 0.82
CA ASN A 43 -19.22 0.43 2.17
C ASN A 43 -17.78 0.71 2.58
N ILE A 44 -17.60 1.77 3.37
CA ILE A 44 -16.33 2.11 4.01
C ILE A 44 -16.23 1.30 5.31
N ARG A 45 -15.13 0.60 5.51
CA ARG A 45 -14.81 -0.13 6.74
C ARG A 45 -13.47 0.32 7.28
N GLU A 46 -13.39 0.48 8.59
CA GLU A 46 -12.13 0.73 9.27
C GLU A 46 -11.42 -0.60 9.53
N SER A 47 -10.11 -0.62 9.29
CA SER A 47 -9.26 -1.79 9.47
C SER A 47 -7.96 -1.35 10.12
N SER A 48 -7.68 -1.93 11.30
CA SER A 48 -6.42 -1.76 12.00
C SER A 48 -5.50 -2.96 11.75
N PHE A 49 -4.22 -2.69 11.53
CA PHE A 49 -3.18 -3.69 11.35
C PHE A 49 -2.00 -3.36 12.25
N GLN A 50 -1.54 -4.33 13.05
CA GLN A 50 -0.40 -4.14 13.94
C GLN A 50 0.62 -5.26 13.75
N SER A 51 1.89 -4.88 13.63
CA SER A 51 3.02 -5.80 13.63
C SER A 51 4.27 -5.11 14.16
N ARG A 52 5.14 -5.87 14.85
CA ARG A 52 6.43 -5.36 15.35
C ARG A 52 7.32 -4.81 14.22
N GLN A 53 7.23 -5.37 13.01
CA GLN A 53 8.06 -4.96 11.87
C GLN A 53 7.59 -3.66 11.20
N THR A 54 6.28 -3.39 11.22
CA THR A 54 5.67 -2.32 10.40
C THR A 54 4.87 -1.30 11.21
N GLY A 55 4.83 -1.47 12.54
CA GLY A 55 4.05 -0.65 13.46
C GLY A 55 2.54 -0.97 13.42
N ARG A 56 1.77 -0.15 14.13
CA ARG A 56 0.30 -0.10 14.07
C ARG A 56 -0.12 0.86 12.95
N ARG A 57 -1.15 0.48 12.20
CA ARG A 57 -1.73 1.24 11.09
C ARG A 57 -3.22 1.13 11.13
N ASP A 58 -3.89 2.26 11.10
CA ASP A 58 -5.33 2.34 10.92
C ASP A 58 -5.59 2.80 9.48
N SER A 59 -6.43 2.06 8.77
CA SER A 59 -6.71 2.27 7.35
C SER A 59 -8.19 2.15 7.08
N LYS A 60 -8.66 2.87 6.07
CA LYS A 60 -10.03 2.72 5.56
C LYS A 60 -10.00 1.81 4.34
N VAL A 61 -10.92 0.87 4.28
CA VAL A 61 -11.07 -0.05 3.15
C VAL A 61 -12.46 0.11 2.57
N VAL A 62 -12.53 0.32 1.27
CA VAL A 62 -13.80 0.40 0.53
C VAL A 62 -14.06 -0.94 -0.15
N SER A 63 -15.24 -1.53 0.06
CA SER A 63 -15.59 -2.81 -0.56
C SER A 63 -15.91 -2.64 -2.05
N MET A 64 -15.03 -3.15 -2.92
CA MET A 64 -15.26 -3.21 -4.37
C MET A 64 -15.10 -4.65 -4.86
N VAL A 65 -16.17 -5.43 -4.73
CA VAL A 65 -16.16 -6.86 -5.08
C VAL A 65 -15.87 -7.03 -6.58
N GLY A 66 -14.94 -7.95 -6.90
CA GLY A 66 -14.52 -8.25 -8.26
C GLY A 66 -13.42 -7.35 -8.83
N ARG A 67 -12.95 -6.35 -8.05
CA ARG A 67 -11.83 -5.46 -8.43
C ARG A 67 -10.70 -5.54 -7.40
N VAL A 68 -9.46 -5.40 -7.85
CA VAL A 68 -8.29 -5.35 -6.96
C VAL A 68 -7.87 -3.89 -6.76
N GLN A 69 -7.68 -3.47 -5.51
CA GLN A 69 -7.17 -2.14 -5.18
C GLN A 69 -5.68 -2.23 -4.85
N MET A 70 -4.86 -1.43 -5.52
CA MET A 70 -3.42 -1.31 -5.29
C MET A 70 -3.06 0.15 -5.02
N ASP A 71 -3.11 0.55 -3.76
CA ASP A 71 -2.70 1.89 -3.33
C ASP A 71 -1.18 1.95 -3.15
N MET A 72 -0.53 2.88 -3.84
CA MET A 72 0.92 3.07 -3.79
C MET A 72 1.40 3.70 -2.47
N LEU A 73 0.53 4.38 -1.71
CA LEU A 73 0.94 5.16 -0.54
C LEU A 73 0.92 4.40 0.81
N GLN A 74 0.37 3.20 0.96
CA GLN A 74 0.01 2.66 2.30
C GLN A 74 0.96 2.99 3.48
N VAL A 75 0.54 4.04 4.23
CA VAL A 75 1.27 4.98 5.11
C VAL A 75 1.93 4.34 6.34
N ARG A 76 3.13 4.84 6.71
CA ARG A 76 3.74 4.73 8.05
C ARG A 76 3.57 6.08 8.77
N LEU A 77 2.75 6.13 9.82
CA LEU A 77 2.89 7.07 10.93
C LEU A 77 3.18 6.25 12.18
N GLY A 78 4.44 5.84 12.30
CA GLY A 78 5.03 5.30 13.52
C GLY A 78 6.37 5.99 13.67
N ARG A 79 6.40 7.01 14.54
CA ARG A 79 7.60 7.75 14.94
C ARG A 79 8.69 6.76 15.33
N GLU A 80 9.72 6.66 14.52
CA GLU A 80 11.04 6.25 15.00
C GLU A 80 11.99 7.36 14.60
N GLY A 81 12.82 7.76 15.56
CA GLY A 81 13.69 8.94 15.52
C GLY A 81 14.67 8.97 14.35
N PRO A 82 15.40 10.09 14.20
CA PRO A 82 16.30 10.28 13.07
C PRO A 82 17.34 9.17 12.99
N PRO A 83 17.69 8.67 11.79
CA PRO A 83 18.78 7.72 11.64
C PRO A 83 20.10 8.44 11.93
N SER A 84 20.80 8.00 12.97
CA SER A 84 22.17 8.40 13.27
C SER A 84 23.05 8.12 12.05
N ARG A 85 23.86 9.12 11.68
CA ARG A 85 24.85 9.05 10.59
C ARG A 85 25.74 7.82 10.75
N GLY A 86 25.75 6.94 9.75
CA GLY A 86 26.72 5.85 9.68
C GLY A 86 26.38 4.85 8.59
N HIS A 87 27.22 4.84 7.54
CA HIS A 87 27.49 3.73 6.62
C HIS A 87 26.31 3.12 5.82
N PHE A 88 26.29 3.43 4.52
CA PHE A 88 25.58 2.63 3.51
C PHE A 88 26.32 1.30 3.32
N PRO A 89 25.69 0.11 3.48
CA PRO A 89 26.22 -1.08 2.88
C PRO A 89 25.72 -1.21 1.44
N ARG A 90 26.66 -1.62 0.59
CA ARG A 90 26.49 -2.03 -0.81
C ARG A 90 25.28 -2.97 -1.00
N ALA A 91 24.68 -2.85 -2.18
CA ALA A 91 23.68 -3.75 -2.74
C ALA A 91 24.07 -5.22 -2.54
N ALA A 92 23.43 -5.87 -1.57
CA ALA A 92 23.37 -7.32 -1.48
C ALA A 92 21.99 -7.74 -1.98
N ALA A 93 21.98 -8.57 -3.02
CA ALA A 93 20.80 -9.28 -3.48
C ALA A 93 20.16 -10.01 -2.29
N GLN A 94 18.92 -9.64 -1.95
CA GLN A 94 18.08 -10.37 -1.00
C GLN A 94 16.81 -10.81 -1.72
N PRO A 95 16.68 -12.08 -2.11
CA PRO A 95 15.41 -12.61 -2.55
C PRO A 95 14.51 -12.77 -1.32
N ALA A 96 13.19 -12.60 -1.50
CA ALA A 96 12.13 -12.96 -0.54
C ALA A 96 11.71 -11.97 0.56
N ARG A 97 11.56 -10.67 0.27
CA ARG A 97 10.73 -9.78 1.10
C ARG A 97 9.96 -8.74 0.27
N LEU A 98 8.81 -9.11 -0.29
CA LEU A 98 7.93 -8.14 -0.96
C LEU A 98 6.46 -8.34 -0.57
N LEU A 99 5.88 -7.34 0.10
CA LEU A 99 4.80 -6.53 -0.47
C LEU A 99 4.41 -5.39 0.49
N GLN A 100 4.95 -4.19 0.26
CA GLN A 100 4.30 -2.87 0.25
C GLN A 100 5.32 -1.91 -0.37
N VAL A 101 5.04 -1.45 -1.58
CA VAL A 101 6.04 -1.00 -2.56
C VAL A 101 6.92 0.15 -2.09
N LEU A 102 6.35 1.19 -1.46
CA LEU A 102 7.13 2.38 -1.10
C LEU A 102 7.47 2.44 0.39
N LEU A 103 6.68 1.78 1.24
CA LEU A 103 6.73 1.97 2.69
C LEU A 103 7.13 0.72 3.50
N ARG A 104 7.15 -0.48 2.90
CA ARG A 104 7.88 -1.63 3.47
C ARG A 104 9.29 -1.74 2.89
N GLU A 105 9.49 -1.36 1.64
CA GLU A 105 10.74 -1.63 0.92
C GLU A 105 11.74 -0.48 0.96
N TYR A 106 11.26 0.78 1.01
CA TYR A 106 12.12 1.95 1.01
C TYR A 106 11.93 2.77 2.28
N LYS A 107 13.02 3.00 3.03
CA LYS A 107 13.05 3.92 4.16
C LYS A 107 13.36 5.33 3.66
N LEU A 108 12.33 6.05 3.21
CA LEU A 108 12.45 7.43 2.71
C LEU A 108 12.28 8.45 3.85
N ARG A 109 12.85 9.64 3.68
CA ARG A 109 12.67 10.79 4.59
C ARG A 109 11.27 11.42 4.47
N SER A 110 10.69 11.39 3.28
CA SER A 110 9.35 11.90 3.00
C SER A 110 8.62 10.93 2.06
N TYR A 111 7.33 10.73 2.31
CA TYR A 111 6.43 9.89 1.52
C TYR A 111 5.34 10.73 0.85
N THR A 112 5.64 11.98 0.51
CA THR A 112 4.76 12.74 -0.39
C THR A 112 4.96 12.24 -1.81
N LEU A 113 3.92 12.31 -2.64
CA LEU A 113 4.00 11.90 -4.05
C LEU A 113 5.15 12.60 -4.77
N ASN A 114 5.41 13.87 -4.45
CA ASN A 114 6.50 14.65 -5.03
C ASN A 114 7.86 14.07 -4.67
N ALA A 115 8.10 13.79 -3.38
CA ALA A 115 9.38 13.26 -2.92
C ALA A 115 9.67 11.89 -3.51
N VAL A 116 8.66 11.03 -3.57
CA VAL A 116 8.73 9.70 -4.18
C VAL A 116 8.97 9.81 -5.69
N SER A 117 8.21 10.66 -6.39
CA SER A 117 8.35 10.85 -7.83
C SER A 117 9.72 11.42 -8.19
N PHE A 118 10.24 12.36 -7.39
CA PHE A 118 11.58 12.88 -7.60
C PHE A 118 12.65 11.80 -7.36
N HIS A 119 12.52 11.04 -6.28
CA HIS A 119 13.49 10.00 -5.93
C HIS A 119 13.55 8.86 -6.97
N PHE A 120 12.40 8.38 -7.44
CA PHE A 120 12.36 7.26 -8.37
C PHE A 120 12.32 7.67 -9.83
N LEU A 121 11.58 8.72 -10.19
CA LEU A 121 11.38 9.14 -11.59
C LEU A 121 12.34 10.24 -12.02
N GLY A 122 12.91 11.01 -11.08
CA GLY A 122 13.65 12.25 -11.39
C GLY A 122 12.73 13.40 -11.78
N GLU A 123 11.42 13.25 -11.60
CA GLU A 123 10.43 14.26 -11.98
C GLU A 123 9.93 15.01 -10.75
N GLN A 124 9.86 16.33 -10.86
CA GLN A 124 9.18 17.16 -9.88
C GLN A 124 7.76 17.46 -10.34
N LYS A 125 6.85 17.47 -9.39
CA LYS A 125 5.48 17.94 -9.60
C LYS A 125 5.50 19.47 -9.57
N GLU A 126 4.71 20.12 -10.43
CA GLU A 126 4.40 21.53 -10.23
C GLU A 126 3.55 21.67 -8.96
N ASP A 127 4.09 22.31 -7.93
CA ASP A 127 3.38 22.49 -6.67
C ASP A 127 2.28 23.55 -6.81
N VAL A 128 1.03 23.08 -6.91
CA VAL A 128 -0.15 23.93 -6.72
C VAL A 128 -0.54 23.84 -5.24
N GLN A 129 -0.38 24.94 -4.51
CA GLN A 129 -0.84 25.01 -3.12
C GLN A 129 -2.36 24.84 -3.06
N HIS A 130 -2.84 24.07 -2.07
CA HIS A 130 -4.26 23.77 -1.89
C HIS A 130 -5.14 25.02 -1.75
N SER A 131 -4.62 26.11 -1.21
CA SER A 131 -5.31 27.40 -1.05
C SER A 131 -5.76 28.00 -2.38
N ILE A 132 -4.97 27.82 -3.43
CA ILE A 132 -5.18 28.47 -4.74
C ILE A 132 -6.12 27.62 -5.63
N ILE A 133 -6.42 26.37 -5.24
CA ILE A 133 -7.26 25.47 -6.05
C ILE A 133 -8.66 26.06 -6.26
N THR A 134 -9.25 26.63 -5.20
CA THR A 134 -10.57 27.26 -5.27
C THR A 134 -10.58 28.47 -6.21
N ASP A 135 -9.53 29.29 -6.15
CA ASP A 135 -9.40 30.48 -6.99
C ASP A 135 -9.19 30.10 -8.46
N LEU A 136 -8.37 29.08 -8.73
CA LEU A 136 -8.15 28.57 -10.08
C LEU A 136 -9.41 27.94 -10.68
N GLN A 137 -10.23 27.28 -9.87
CA GLN A 137 -11.49 26.68 -10.30
C GLN A 137 -12.54 27.75 -10.65
N ASN A 138 -12.64 28.80 -9.82
CA ASN A 138 -13.58 29.92 -10.00
C ASN A 138 -13.09 30.98 -11.00
N GLY A 139 -11.87 30.86 -11.51
CA GLY A 139 -11.33 31.72 -12.55
C GLY A 139 -11.90 31.43 -13.95
N ASN A 140 -11.00 31.39 -14.94
CA ASN A 140 -11.36 31.23 -16.36
C ASN A 140 -11.11 29.81 -16.87
N ASP A 141 -11.43 29.56 -18.15
CA ASP A 141 -11.21 28.25 -18.76
C ASP A 141 -9.73 27.86 -18.81
N GLN A 142 -8.82 28.83 -18.90
CA GLN A 142 -7.38 28.58 -18.92
C GLN A 142 -6.84 28.17 -17.53
N THR A 143 -7.35 28.76 -16.44
CA THR A 143 -6.99 28.35 -15.08
C THR A 143 -7.54 26.96 -14.77
N ARG A 144 -8.77 26.65 -15.21
CA ARG A 144 -9.32 25.29 -15.13
C ARG A 144 -8.54 24.28 -15.97
N ARG A 145 -8.07 24.67 -17.17
CA ARG A 145 -7.19 23.84 -17.99
C ARG A 145 -5.88 23.52 -17.26
N ARG A 146 -5.26 24.51 -16.61
CA ARG A 146 -4.05 24.30 -15.79
C ARG A 146 -4.32 23.32 -14.65
N LEU A 147 -5.44 23.48 -13.94
CA LEU A 147 -5.84 22.56 -12.87
C LEU A 147 -6.10 21.13 -13.38
N ALA A 148 -6.69 20.99 -14.57
CA ALA A 148 -6.92 19.69 -15.20
C ALA A 148 -5.60 18.98 -15.57
N VAL A 149 -4.62 19.72 -16.11
CA VAL A 149 -3.28 19.18 -16.41
C VAL A 149 -2.58 18.72 -15.12
N TYR A 150 -2.70 19.50 -14.04
CA TYR A 150 -2.19 19.13 -12.72
C TYR A 150 -2.82 17.82 -12.22
N CYS A 151 -4.15 17.69 -12.30
CA CYS A 151 -4.86 16.47 -11.90
C CYS A 151 -4.48 15.26 -12.76
N LEU A 152 -4.33 15.43 -14.08
CA LEU A 152 -3.86 14.38 -14.97
C LEU A 152 -2.45 13.92 -14.64
N LYS A 153 -1.53 14.84 -14.31
CA LYS A 153 -0.18 14.49 -13.89
C LYS A 153 -0.19 13.66 -12.61
N ASP A 154 -1.00 14.04 -11.63
CA ASP A 154 -1.17 13.30 -10.37
C ASP A 154 -1.78 11.91 -10.56
N ALA A 155 -2.67 11.73 -11.54
CA ALA A 155 -3.22 10.42 -11.87
C ALA A 155 -2.20 9.53 -12.63
N PHE A 156 -1.31 10.14 -13.42
CA PHE A 156 -0.34 9.43 -14.25
C PHE A 156 0.94 9.01 -13.50
N LEU A 157 1.39 9.81 -12.53
CA LEU A 157 2.60 9.52 -11.74
C LEU A 157 2.54 8.16 -11.01
N PRO A 158 1.44 7.77 -10.33
CA PRO A 158 1.32 6.46 -9.67
C PRO A 158 1.42 5.30 -10.65
N LEU A 159 0.88 5.46 -11.87
CA LEU A 159 0.94 4.44 -12.91
C LEU A 159 2.40 4.23 -13.36
N ARG A 160 3.14 5.31 -13.60
CA ARG A 160 4.58 5.22 -13.92
C ARG A 160 5.42 4.64 -12.79
N LEU A 161 5.09 4.96 -11.54
CA LEU A 161 5.76 4.37 -10.38
C LEU A 161 5.47 2.87 -10.30
N LEU A 162 4.23 2.43 -10.57
CA LEU A 162 3.83 1.03 -10.58
C LEU A 162 4.66 0.23 -11.61
N GLU A 163 4.80 0.78 -12.82
CA GLU A 163 5.57 0.17 -13.91
C GLU A 163 7.07 0.14 -13.61
N ARG A 164 7.66 1.28 -13.21
CA ARG A 164 9.10 1.39 -12.96
C ARG A 164 9.56 0.51 -11.78
N LEU A 165 8.72 0.35 -10.76
CA LEU A 165 9.01 -0.49 -9.60
C LEU A 165 8.55 -1.94 -9.81
N MET A 166 8.01 -2.29 -10.98
CA MET A 166 7.52 -3.63 -11.33
C MET A 166 6.59 -4.23 -10.26
N VAL A 167 5.77 -3.39 -9.64
CA VAL A 167 4.97 -3.73 -8.45
C VAL A 167 4.06 -4.92 -8.71
N LEU A 168 3.31 -4.84 -9.81
CA LEU A 168 2.30 -5.83 -10.14
C LEU A 168 2.94 -7.17 -10.48
N VAL A 169 4.08 -7.15 -11.18
CA VAL A 169 4.84 -8.37 -11.54
C VAL A 169 5.32 -9.06 -10.27
N ASN A 170 5.96 -8.33 -9.36
CA ASN A 170 6.47 -8.86 -8.11
C ASN A 170 5.35 -9.38 -7.20
N ALA A 171 4.21 -8.68 -7.16
CA ALA A 171 3.03 -9.12 -6.40
C ALA A 171 2.42 -10.40 -6.97
N MET A 172 2.34 -10.52 -8.29
CA MET A 172 1.84 -11.71 -8.97
C MET A 172 2.77 -12.91 -8.75
N GLU A 173 4.08 -12.71 -8.84
CA GLU A 173 5.06 -13.76 -8.56
C GLU A 173 4.95 -14.24 -7.11
N MET A 174 4.88 -13.31 -6.15
CA MET A 174 4.71 -13.64 -4.73
C MET A 174 3.42 -14.42 -4.47
N ALA A 175 2.31 -14.03 -5.09
CA ALA A 175 1.03 -14.72 -4.98
C ALA A 175 1.12 -16.16 -5.53
N ARG A 176 1.82 -16.36 -6.66
CA ARG A 176 2.03 -17.67 -7.28
C ARG A 176 2.93 -18.57 -6.41
N VAL A 177 4.03 -18.03 -5.86
CA VAL A 177 4.98 -18.78 -5.02
C VAL A 177 4.37 -19.19 -3.68
N THR A 178 3.60 -18.29 -3.06
CA THR A 178 3.02 -18.53 -1.72
C THR A 178 1.64 -19.16 -1.77
N GLY A 179 0.95 -19.08 -2.92
CA GLY A 179 -0.38 -19.64 -3.12
C GLY A 179 -1.49 -18.89 -2.36
N VAL A 180 -1.28 -17.61 -2.04
CA VAL A 180 -2.28 -16.74 -1.41
C VAL A 180 -2.90 -15.76 -2.42
N PRO A 181 -4.14 -15.29 -2.20
CA PRO A 181 -4.76 -14.28 -3.04
C PRO A 181 -3.96 -12.97 -3.08
N LEU A 182 -3.99 -12.27 -4.22
CA LEU A 182 -3.27 -11.00 -4.41
C LEU A 182 -3.66 -9.93 -3.38
N SER A 183 -4.95 -9.89 -2.99
CA SER A 183 -5.46 -8.98 -1.96
C SER A 183 -4.86 -9.24 -0.56
N TYR A 184 -4.47 -10.48 -0.25
CA TYR A 184 -3.86 -10.83 1.03
C TYR A 184 -2.47 -10.27 1.17
N LEU A 185 -1.74 -10.10 0.06
CA LEU A 185 -0.42 -9.53 0.10
C LEU A 185 -0.42 -8.07 0.61
N LEU A 186 -1.53 -7.34 0.36
CA LEU A 186 -1.72 -5.95 0.80
C LEU A 186 -2.34 -5.84 2.20
N SER A 187 -3.24 -6.77 2.55
CA SER A 187 -4.05 -6.69 3.77
C SER A 187 -3.54 -7.56 4.92
N ARG A 188 -2.71 -8.57 4.66
CA ARG A 188 -2.27 -9.57 5.64
C ARG A 188 -0.75 -9.57 5.83
N GLY A 189 -0.34 -10.14 6.96
CA GLY A 189 1.06 -10.30 7.34
C GLY A 189 1.75 -11.50 6.67
N GLN A 190 2.96 -11.83 7.13
CA GLN A 190 3.72 -12.94 6.56
C GLN A 190 3.17 -14.32 6.96
N GLN A 191 2.52 -14.43 8.14
CA GLN A 191 2.02 -15.71 8.68
C GLN A 191 1.09 -16.45 7.71
N VAL A 192 0.15 -15.74 7.05
CA VAL A 192 -0.81 -16.39 6.13
C VAL A 192 -0.14 -17.06 4.93
N LYS A 193 1.02 -16.56 4.51
CA LYS A 193 1.81 -17.14 3.41
C LYS A 193 2.41 -18.48 3.83
N VAL A 194 3.05 -18.50 4.99
CA VAL A 194 3.68 -19.70 5.56
C VAL A 194 2.62 -20.76 5.87
N VAL A 195 1.50 -20.37 6.48
CA VAL A 195 0.39 -21.28 6.75
C VAL A 195 -0.17 -21.88 5.46
N SER A 196 -0.36 -21.07 4.41
CA SER A 196 -0.83 -21.59 3.12
C SER A 196 0.14 -22.63 2.53
N GLN A 197 1.44 -22.35 2.57
CA GLN A 197 2.47 -23.27 2.08
C GLN A 197 2.52 -24.57 2.91
N LEU A 198 2.46 -24.45 4.24
CA LEU A 198 2.48 -25.61 5.14
C LEU A 198 1.29 -26.53 4.89
N LEU A 199 0.07 -25.99 4.79
CA LEU A 199 -1.14 -26.77 4.55
C LEU A 199 -1.10 -27.50 3.19
N ARG A 200 -0.56 -26.85 2.15
CA ARG A 200 -0.38 -27.48 0.83
C ARG A 200 0.58 -28.67 0.88
N GLN A 201 1.63 -28.62 1.70
CA GLN A 201 2.54 -29.74 1.88
C GLN A 201 1.96 -30.83 2.78
N ALA A 202 1.30 -30.46 3.88
CA ALA A 202 0.66 -31.39 4.81
C ALA A 202 -0.38 -32.28 4.10
N MET A 203 -1.15 -31.70 3.17
CA MET A 203 -2.14 -32.43 2.37
C MET A 203 -1.52 -33.57 1.54
N ARG A 204 -0.31 -33.37 1.00
CA ARG A 204 0.38 -34.41 0.19
C ARG A 204 0.82 -35.61 1.02
N GLN A 205 0.99 -35.42 2.32
CA GLN A 205 1.44 -36.44 3.27
C GLN A 205 0.28 -36.97 4.13
N GLY A 206 -0.96 -36.52 3.90
CA GLY A 206 -2.11 -36.91 4.72
C GLY A 206 -2.03 -36.42 6.18
N LEU A 207 -1.30 -35.34 6.44
CA LEU A 207 -1.12 -34.79 7.79
C LEU A 207 -2.17 -33.73 8.13
N LEU A 208 -2.50 -33.61 9.41
CA LEU A 208 -3.41 -32.59 9.95
C LEU A 208 -2.66 -31.62 10.87
N MET A 209 -2.99 -30.33 10.77
CA MET A 209 -2.41 -29.30 11.62
C MET A 209 -3.18 -29.23 12.96
N PRO A 210 -2.51 -29.43 14.11
CA PRO A 210 -3.16 -29.26 15.41
C PRO A 210 -3.39 -27.78 15.73
N VAL A 211 -4.42 -27.49 16.54
CA VAL A 211 -4.69 -26.13 17.05
C VAL A 211 -4.19 -26.06 18.49
N VAL A 212 -2.98 -25.55 18.66
CA VAL A 212 -2.40 -25.28 19.98
C VAL A 212 -2.51 -23.79 20.26
N LYS A 213 -3.23 -23.43 21.33
CA LYS A 213 -3.26 -22.05 21.83
C LYS A 213 -2.15 -21.90 22.85
N THR A 214 -1.15 -21.08 22.54
CA THR A 214 -0.08 -20.73 23.47
C THR A 214 -0.26 -19.27 23.88
N GLU A 215 -0.50 -19.02 25.17
CA GLU A 215 -0.53 -17.66 25.73
C GLU A 215 0.84 -17.38 26.36
N GLY A 216 1.66 -16.56 25.69
CA GLY A 216 2.91 -16.03 26.24
C GLY A 216 4.00 -17.08 26.50
N GLY A 217 5.01 -17.14 25.63
CA GLY A 217 6.26 -17.85 25.90
C GLY A 217 7.34 -16.92 26.44
N GLU A 218 8.31 -17.48 27.16
CA GLU A 218 9.55 -16.77 27.49
C GLU A 218 10.39 -16.52 26.22
N ASP A 219 11.15 -15.43 26.20
CA ASP A 219 12.06 -15.14 25.09
C ASP A 219 13.23 -16.14 25.09
N TYR A 220 13.74 -16.49 23.92
CA TYR A 220 14.80 -17.48 23.77
C TYR A 220 16.13 -16.81 23.38
N THR A 221 17.26 -17.41 23.79
CA THR A 221 18.58 -16.90 23.43
C THR A 221 18.77 -16.89 21.91
N GLY A 222 19.00 -15.71 21.35
CA GLY A 222 19.18 -15.48 19.93
C GLY A 222 20.61 -15.66 19.44
N ALA A 223 21.01 -14.84 18.46
CA ALA A 223 22.35 -14.90 17.87
C ALA A 223 23.43 -14.33 18.79
N THR A 224 24.64 -14.88 18.70
CA THR A 224 25.84 -14.34 19.35
C THR A 224 26.41 -13.18 18.54
N VAL A 225 26.81 -12.10 19.21
CA VAL A 225 27.52 -10.96 18.60
C VAL A 225 28.97 -11.00 19.07
N ILE A 226 29.91 -11.05 18.12
CA ILE A 226 31.35 -11.00 18.42
C ILE A 226 31.70 -9.58 18.88
N GLU A 227 32.54 -9.46 19.90
CA GLU A 227 33.00 -8.15 20.36
C GLU A 227 33.85 -7.44 19.29
N PRO A 228 33.51 -6.21 18.90
CA PRO A 228 34.26 -5.49 17.89
C PRO A 228 35.55 -4.91 18.49
N LEU A 229 36.67 -5.04 17.77
CA LEU A 229 37.86 -4.23 18.03
C LEU A 229 37.57 -2.81 17.54
N LYS A 230 37.32 -1.88 18.48
CA LYS A 230 37.11 -0.46 18.17
C LYS A 230 38.44 0.13 17.69
N GLY A 231 38.45 0.64 16.45
CA GLY A 231 39.53 1.44 15.87
C GLY A 231 39.14 2.89 15.73
#